data_AF-A0A0F0DK83-F1
#
_entry.id   AF-A0A0F0DK83-F1
#
_cell.length_a   1.000
_cell.length_b   1.000
_cell.length_c   1.000
_cell.angle_alpha   90.00
_cell.angle_beta   90.00
_cell.angle_gamma   90.00
#
_symmetry.space_group_name_H-M   'P 1'
#
loop_
_entity.id
_entity.type
_entity.pdbx_description
1 polymer ?
#
loop_
_entity_poly.entity_id
_entity_poly.type
_entity_poly.pdbx_seq_one_letter_code
_entity_poly.pdbx_strand_id
1 'polypeptide(L)'
;MKRLPMLVRHLPVAALCALLGACNGYISLGSPIGSVFSIGGTLTGLPGGQSIVLLNNGRDSLTLAANGPFVFGGLVPFDNSYVVTISAQPASASCVVTNGSGTVNGDVNNVQVTCQPR
;
A
#
# COMPACT_ATOMS: atom_id res chain seq x y z
N MET A 1 60.77 -28.71 22.00
CA MET A 1 61.51 -27.42 21.96
C MET A 1 60.73 -26.55 20.99
N LYS A 2 60.02 -25.46 21.31
CA LYS A 2 60.13 -24.40 22.32
C LYS A 2 58.71 -23.97 22.73
N ARG A 3 58.51 -23.66 24.01
CA ARG A 3 57.33 -22.95 24.52
C ARG A 3 57.44 -21.44 24.26
N LEU A 4 56.32 -20.75 24.48
CA LEU A 4 56.07 -19.32 24.76
C LEU A 4 55.73 -18.39 23.57
N PRO A 5 55.02 -17.26 23.80
CA PRO A 5 53.74 -17.08 24.51
C PRO A 5 52.84 -15.97 23.89
N MET A 6 51.70 -15.72 24.53
CA MET A 6 50.96 -14.43 24.65
C MET A 6 51.26 -13.28 23.67
N LEU A 7 50.20 -12.75 23.03
CA LEU A 7 49.82 -11.35 23.25
C LEU A 7 48.38 -11.07 22.79
N VAL A 8 47.45 -11.06 23.74
CA VAL A 8 46.23 -10.25 23.64
C VAL A 8 46.70 -8.80 23.64
N ARG A 9 46.65 -8.13 22.49
CA ARG A 9 46.71 -6.66 22.43
C ARG A 9 45.44 -6.18 21.77
N HIS A 10 44.48 -5.82 22.62
CA HIS A 10 43.45 -4.86 22.29
C HIS A 10 44.10 -3.66 21.59
N LEU A 11 43.81 -3.48 20.31
CA LEU A 11 44.09 -2.25 19.58
C LEU A 11 42.83 -1.36 19.60
N PRO A 12 43.02 -0.04 19.67
CA PRO A 12 42.03 0.91 20.14
C PRO A 12 40.93 1.14 19.10
N VAL A 13 39.68 1.23 19.57
CA VAL A 13 38.54 1.72 18.80
C VAL A 13 38.75 3.22 18.57
N ALA A 14 39.32 3.58 17.43
CA ALA A 14 39.28 4.94 16.92
C ALA A 14 39.27 4.92 15.39
N ALA A 15 38.09 5.26 14.86
CA ALA A 15 37.88 6.01 13.62
C ALA A 15 38.69 5.57 12.39
N LEU A 16 38.12 4.65 11.61
CA LEU A 16 38.40 4.55 10.18
C LEU A 16 37.09 4.40 9.41
N CYS A 17 36.39 5.53 9.26
CA CYS A 17 35.35 5.70 8.26
C CYS A 17 36.04 5.84 6.90
N ALA A 18 36.42 4.72 6.27
CA ALA A 18 36.71 4.59 4.83
C ALA A 18 37.28 3.19 4.51
N LEU A 19 36.45 2.16 4.48
CA LEU A 19 36.69 0.97 3.65
C LEU A 19 35.33 0.52 3.05
N LEU A 20 35.32 0.50 1.73
CA LEU A 20 34.16 0.42 0.84
C LEU A 20 33.32 -0.86 1.06
N GLY A 21 31.99 -0.71 1.09
CA GLY A 21 31.07 -1.80 0.73
C GLY A 21 29.86 -2.06 1.62
N ALA A 22 29.61 -1.29 2.68
CA ALA A 22 28.44 -1.49 3.53
C ALA A 22 27.72 -0.18 3.85
N CYS A 23 27.14 0.43 2.81
CA CYS A 23 25.97 1.29 2.92
C CYS A 23 24.97 0.88 1.83
N ASN A 24 24.47 -0.36 1.87
CA ASN A 24 23.20 -0.67 1.20
C ASN A 24 22.04 -0.12 2.05
N GLY A 25 22.20 1.12 2.51
CA GLY A 25 21.16 1.93 3.08
C GLY A 25 20.21 2.31 1.96
N TYR A 26 19.03 1.70 1.99
CA TYR A 26 17.79 2.45 2.00
C TYR A 26 17.76 3.61 0.97
N ILE A 27 17.51 3.30 -0.30
CA ILE A 27 17.08 4.30 -1.28
C ILE A 27 15.77 4.94 -0.80
N SER A 28 15.89 6.04 -0.08
CA SER A 28 14.79 6.90 0.31
C SER A 28 15.01 8.25 -0.34
N LEU A 29 13.93 8.76 -0.95
CA LEU A 29 13.70 10.13 -1.43
C LEU A 29 14.11 10.45 -2.89
N GLY A 30 13.25 10.05 -3.86
CA GLY A 30 13.04 10.87 -5.08
C GLY A 30 13.74 10.49 -6.39
N SER A 31 14.16 9.24 -6.61
CA SER A 31 14.53 8.77 -7.96
C SER A 31 13.27 8.53 -8.82
N PRO A 32 13.27 8.69 -10.15
CA PRO A 32 12.11 8.36 -11.00
C PRO A 32 11.97 6.83 -11.15
N ILE A 33 11.68 6.14 -10.05
CA ILE A 33 11.38 4.72 -9.99
C ILE A 33 9.86 4.53 -10.05
N GLY A 34 9.27 4.88 -11.19
CA GLY A 34 7.82 4.77 -11.47
C GLY A 34 6.94 5.70 -10.63
N SER A 35 6.10 6.51 -11.28
CA SER A 35 5.06 7.25 -10.57
C SER A 35 4.10 6.26 -9.91
N VAL A 36 3.70 6.50 -8.67
CA VAL A 36 2.64 5.73 -7.99
C VAL A 36 1.43 6.63 -7.79
N PHE A 37 0.23 6.06 -7.86
CA PHE A 37 -1.01 6.80 -7.84
C PHE A 37 -2.02 6.19 -6.89
N SER A 38 -2.92 7.02 -6.40
CA SER A 38 -4.02 6.62 -5.52
C SER A 38 -5.17 6.00 -6.31
N ILE A 39 -5.87 5.07 -5.67
CA ILE A 39 -7.12 4.50 -6.18
C ILE A 39 -8.23 4.89 -5.21
N GLY A 40 -9.32 5.43 -5.73
CA GLY A 40 -10.41 5.98 -4.94
C GLY A 40 -11.66 6.20 -5.77
N GLY A 41 -12.69 6.69 -5.11
CA GLY A 41 -14.02 6.74 -5.68
C GLY A 41 -15.06 7.31 -4.73
N THR A 42 -16.32 7.03 -5.04
CA THR A 42 -17.47 7.45 -4.24
C THR A 42 -18.34 6.26 -3.88
N LEU A 43 -18.73 6.15 -2.61
CA LEU A 43 -19.75 5.24 -2.12
C LEU A 43 -21.09 5.97 -1.98
N THR A 44 -22.14 5.39 -2.53
CA THR A 44 -23.51 5.91 -2.47
C THR A 44 -24.53 4.83 -2.13
N GLY A 45 -25.65 5.22 -1.51
CA GLY A 45 -26.77 4.34 -1.20
C GLY A 45 -26.55 3.34 -0.05
N LEU A 46 -25.43 3.40 0.67
CA LEU A 46 -25.21 2.54 1.85
C LEU A 46 -26.20 2.93 2.95
N PRO A 47 -27.04 2.00 3.44
CA PRO A 47 -27.96 2.31 4.54
C PRO A 47 -27.20 2.59 5.84
N GLY A 48 -27.72 3.50 6.68
CA GLY A 48 -27.10 3.86 7.95
C GLY A 48 -26.90 2.67 8.88
N GLY A 49 -25.79 2.68 9.63
CA GLY A 49 -25.45 1.61 10.58
C GLY A 49 -24.88 0.34 9.94
N GLN A 50 -24.63 0.34 8.63
CA GLN A 50 -23.97 -0.77 7.94
C GLN A 50 -22.55 -0.41 7.50
N SER A 51 -21.82 -1.44 7.08
CA SER A 51 -20.52 -1.29 6.45
C SER A 51 -20.39 -2.19 5.23
N ILE A 52 -19.46 -1.83 4.36
CA ILE A 52 -19.01 -2.61 3.21
C ILE A 52 -17.49 -2.70 3.27
N VAL A 53 -16.93 -3.82 2.82
CA VAL A 53 -15.48 -3.99 2.67
C VAL A 53 -15.13 -4.07 1.20
N LEU A 54 -14.34 -3.11 0.73
CA LEU A 54 -13.75 -3.11 -0.59
C LEU A 54 -12.34 -3.69 -0.54
N LEU A 55 -11.88 -4.22 -1.66
CA LEU A 55 -10.54 -4.77 -1.81
C LEU A 55 -9.97 -4.35 -3.16
N ASN A 56 -8.85 -3.65 -3.14
CA ASN A 56 -8.08 -3.34 -4.34
C ASN A 56 -7.00 -4.41 -4.56
N ASN A 57 -6.95 -4.97 -5.77
CA ASN A 57 -5.97 -5.95 -6.22
C ASN A 57 -5.80 -7.14 -5.24
N GLY A 58 -6.90 -7.57 -4.62
CA GLY A 58 -6.92 -8.73 -3.74
C GLY A 58 -6.20 -8.57 -2.39
N ARG A 59 -5.64 -7.39 -2.07
CA ARG A 59 -4.75 -7.23 -0.90
C ARG A 59 -5.00 -5.98 -0.06
N ASP A 60 -5.44 -4.88 -0.68
CA ASP A 60 -5.56 -3.59 -0.02
C ASP A 60 -7.03 -3.36 0.38
N SER A 61 -7.35 -3.71 1.62
CA SER A 61 -8.71 -3.71 2.13
C SER A 61 -9.11 -2.35 2.69
N LEU A 62 -10.31 -1.89 2.34
CA LEU A 62 -10.89 -0.65 2.85
C LEU A 62 -12.31 -0.90 3.36
N THR A 63 -12.54 -0.65 4.64
CA THR A 63 -13.89 -0.70 5.24
C THR A 63 -14.54 0.67 5.19
N LEU A 64 -15.75 0.76 4.64
CA LEU A 64 -16.53 1.99 4.56
C LEU A 64 -17.83 1.83 5.35
N ALA A 65 -18.14 2.80 6.20
CA ALA A 65 -19.35 2.83 7.04
C ALA A 65 -20.26 4.05 6.78
N ALA A 66 -19.93 4.85 5.76
CA ALA A 66 -20.67 6.05 5.39
C ALA A 66 -20.57 6.30 3.88
N ASN A 67 -21.60 6.91 3.32
CA ASN A 67 -21.59 7.42 1.95
C ASN A 67 -20.60 8.59 1.83
N GLY A 68 -19.99 8.75 0.66
CA GLY A 68 -19.02 9.81 0.39
C GLY A 68 -17.78 9.32 -0.37
N PRO A 69 -16.77 10.20 -0.51
CA PRO A 69 -15.53 9.85 -1.16
C PRO A 69 -14.73 8.85 -0.33
N PHE A 70 -13.98 7.97 -1.01
CA PHE A 70 -13.04 7.06 -0.40
C PHE A 70 -11.75 6.99 -1.20
N VAL A 71 -10.65 6.66 -0.54
CA VAL A 71 -9.33 6.41 -1.14
C VAL A 71 -8.71 5.22 -0.43
N PHE A 72 -8.14 4.29 -1.21
CA PHE A 72 -7.37 3.17 -0.71
C PHE A 72 -6.02 3.62 -0.14
N GLY A 73 -5.51 2.91 0.86
CA GLY A 73 -4.22 3.25 1.48
C GLY A 73 -3.02 2.85 0.62
N GLY A 74 -3.16 1.80 -0.19
CA GLY A 74 -2.13 1.32 -1.10
C GLY A 74 -2.07 2.13 -2.38
N LEU A 75 -0.86 2.59 -2.72
CA LEU A 75 -0.59 3.21 -4.01
C LEU A 75 -0.30 2.13 -5.06
N VAL A 76 -0.71 2.39 -6.29
CA VAL A 76 -0.50 1.50 -7.45
C VAL A 76 0.49 2.15 -8.41
N PRO A 77 1.55 1.47 -8.86
CA PRO A 77 2.50 2.06 -9.80
C PRO A 77 1.87 2.34 -11.17
N PHE A 78 2.43 3.31 -11.89
CA PHE A 78 2.10 3.63 -13.27
C PHE A 78 2.15 2.36 -14.13
N ASP A 79 1.26 2.29 -15.13
CA ASP A 79 1.10 1.19 -16.08
C ASP A 79 0.72 -0.17 -15.44
N ASN A 80 0.44 -0.21 -14.13
CA ASN A 80 -0.11 -1.40 -13.48
C ASN A 80 -1.64 -1.36 -13.45
N SER A 81 -2.24 -2.54 -13.39
CA SER A 81 -3.69 -2.68 -13.24
C SER A 81 -4.15 -2.45 -11.81
N TYR A 82 -5.34 -1.88 -11.65
CA TYR A 82 -6.12 -1.94 -10.42
C TYR A 82 -7.40 -2.74 -10.65
N VAL A 83 -7.88 -3.41 -9.60
CA VAL A 83 -9.14 -4.15 -9.56
C VAL A 83 -9.76 -3.99 -8.17
N VAL A 84 -10.77 -3.14 -8.08
CA VAL A 84 -11.61 -2.92 -6.90
C VAL A 84 -12.77 -3.90 -6.92
N THR A 85 -12.86 -4.70 -5.87
CA THR A 85 -13.90 -5.69 -5.65
C THR A 85 -14.57 -5.47 -4.31
N ILE A 86 -15.78 -6.01 -4.14
CA ILE A 86 -16.46 -6.06 -2.85
C ILE A 86 -16.07 -7.38 -2.20
N SER A 87 -15.32 -7.30 -1.10
CA SER A 87 -14.94 -8.46 -0.28
C SER A 87 -16.06 -8.86 0.67
N ALA A 88 -16.81 -7.88 1.21
CA ALA A 88 -17.98 -8.13 2.05
C ALA A 88 -19.12 -7.15 1.73
N GLN A 89 -20.29 -7.69 1.40
CA GLN A 89 -21.53 -6.94 1.20
C GLN A 89 -22.16 -6.55 2.55
N PRO A 90 -22.86 -5.41 2.64
CA PRO A 90 -23.71 -5.10 3.79
C PRO A 90 -24.84 -6.14 3.95
N ALA A 91 -25.37 -6.29 5.16
CA ALA A 91 -26.38 -7.31 5.48
C ALA A 91 -27.73 -7.06 4.79
N SER A 92 -28.19 -5.80 4.76
CA SER A 92 -29.51 -5.40 4.25
C SER A 92 -29.46 -4.56 2.96
N ALA A 93 -28.35 -4.62 2.23
CA ALA A 93 -28.22 -3.97 0.92
C ALA A 93 -27.40 -4.83 -0.04
N SER A 94 -27.48 -4.52 -1.33
CA SER A 94 -26.64 -5.07 -2.38
C SER A 94 -25.90 -3.93 -3.06
N CYS A 95 -24.57 -4.02 -3.10
CA CYS A 95 -23.71 -3.02 -3.69
C CYS A 95 -23.03 -3.53 -4.96
N VAL A 96 -22.82 -2.65 -5.92
CA VAL A 96 -22.16 -2.92 -7.20
C VAL A 96 -21.04 -1.93 -7.41
N VAL A 97 -19.91 -2.40 -7.95
CA VAL A 97 -18.78 -1.55 -8.36
C VAL A 97 -18.86 -1.29 -9.85
N THR A 98 -18.76 -0.03 -10.27
CA THR A 98 -18.52 0.36 -11.66
C THR A 98 -17.24 1.17 -11.76
N ASN A 99 -16.59 1.14 -12.93
CA ASN A 99 -15.21 1.60 -13.11
C ASN A 99 -14.23 0.96 -12.11
N GLY A 100 -14.50 -0.27 -11.69
CA GLY A 100 -13.72 -0.98 -10.67
C GLY A 100 -12.39 -1.51 -11.17
N SER A 101 -12.06 -1.39 -12.45
CA SER A 101 -10.81 -1.91 -12.99
C SER A 101 -10.26 -1.04 -14.12
N GLY A 102 -8.94 -1.01 -14.25
CA GLY A 102 -8.26 -0.31 -15.33
C GLY A 102 -6.75 -0.30 -15.14
N THR A 103 -6.06 0.42 -16.01
CA THR A 103 -4.61 0.67 -15.90
C THR A 103 -4.38 2.05 -15.33
N VAL A 104 -3.39 2.16 -14.45
CA VAL A 104 -3.03 3.41 -13.79
C VAL A 104 -2.18 4.28 -14.71
N ASN A 105 -2.72 5.44 -15.07
CA ASN A 105 -2.01 6.50 -15.79
C ASN A 105 -1.99 7.84 -15.03
N GLY A 106 -2.54 7.85 -13.81
CA GLY A 106 -2.83 9.02 -12.98
C GLY A 106 -3.58 8.59 -11.72
N ASP A 107 -3.91 9.54 -10.84
CA ASP A 107 -4.82 9.26 -9.73
C ASP A 107 -6.19 8.82 -10.25
N VAL A 108 -6.66 7.69 -9.74
CA VAL A 108 -7.97 7.12 -10.09
C VAL A 108 -8.94 7.53 -8.99
N ASN A 109 -9.91 8.38 -9.30
CA ASN A 109 -10.90 8.89 -8.35
C ASN A 109 -12.36 8.65 -8.80
N ASN A 110 -12.55 7.85 -9.84
CA ASN A 110 -13.83 7.66 -10.53
C ASN A 110 -14.47 6.29 -10.31
N VAL A 111 -13.92 5.45 -9.41
CA VAL A 111 -14.56 4.20 -8.99
C VAL A 111 -15.90 4.56 -8.34
N GLN A 112 -16.99 3.93 -8.78
CA GLN A 112 -18.30 4.14 -8.17
C GLN A 112 -18.74 2.86 -7.47
N VAL A 113 -19.17 3.00 -6.22
CA VAL A 113 -19.81 1.93 -5.46
C VAL A 113 -21.22 2.37 -5.13
N THR A 114 -22.20 1.69 -5.70
CA THR A 114 -23.62 2.02 -5.52
C THR A 114 -24.32 0.87 -4.83
N CYS A 115 -24.94 1.17 -3.69
CA CYS A 115 -25.72 0.23 -2.90
C CYS A 115 -27.21 0.50 -3.06
N GLN A 116 -28.01 -0.57 -3.02
CA GLN A 116 -29.46 -0.50 -2.95
C GLN A 116 -29.94 -1.38 -1.78
N PRO A 117 -30.90 -0.91 -0.97
CA PRO A 117 -31.56 -1.76 0.03
C PRO A 117 -32.13 -3.04 -0.60
N ARG A 118 -32.13 -4.13 0.15
CA ARG A 118 -32.78 -5.40 -0.23
C ARG A 118 -34.24 -5.43 0.17
#